data_AF-A0A6I9YL69-F1
#
_entry.id   AF-A0A6I9YL69-F1
#
_cell.length_a   1.000
_cell.length_b   1.000
_cell.length_c   1.000
_cell.angle_alpha   90.00
_cell.angle_beta   90.00
_cell.angle_gamma   90.00
#
_symmetry.space_group_name_H-M   'P 1'
#
loop_
_entity.id
_entity.type
_entity.pdbx_description
1 polymer ?
#
loop_
_entity_poly.entity_id
_entity_poly.type
_entity_poly.pdbx_seq_one_letter_code
_entity_poly.pdbx_strand_id
1 'polypeptide(L)'
;MKRENKAYSFKEQIIELELKEEIKKKKGIKEEIQLTSKQKEMLTAQLEKESQMRKQLKELDTELESTLGLFDAVLKRNPPSLSQYIPALVGCFLPLLKSPLAAPRIKAPFLSLVSCVMPDHLKTFGTVASHVTLRMMKPECDLDESWCQEDLPTAVNRVIGLLHTHTVPTRITKGEEGPMPLSAPAFSLVFPLLKMVLLETTNDSEEKEELMVKVLQIITVHAQLRSSTNDENWLVDEVKFL
;
A
#
# COMPACT_ATOMS: atom_id res chain seq x y z
N MET A 1 -33.17 48.06 37.12
CA MET A 1 -31.97 47.20 37.21
C MET A 1 -31.99 46.19 36.07
N LYS A 2 -30.84 45.70 35.59
CA LYS A 2 -30.77 44.81 34.40
C LYS A 2 -30.97 43.34 34.78
N ARG A 3 -31.50 42.54 33.85
CA ARG A 3 -31.64 41.07 33.99
C ARG A 3 -30.27 40.40 33.84
N GLU A 4 -29.80 39.68 34.86
CA GLU A 4 -28.72 38.70 34.69
C GLU A 4 -29.34 37.32 34.46
N ASN A 5 -29.43 36.90 33.20
CA ASN A 5 -29.76 35.52 32.83
C ASN A 5 -28.51 34.90 32.20
N LYS A 6 -27.54 34.56 33.04
CA LYS A 6 -26.30 33.88 32.62
C LYS A 6 -26.58 32.39 32.51
N ALA A 7 -26.32 31.83 31.33
CA ALA A 7 -26.55 30.41 31.08
C ALA A 7 -25.66 29.55 31.97
N TYR A 8 -26.25 28.52 32.60
CA TYR A 8 -25.50 27.41 33.18
C TYR A 8 -24.57 26.83 32.12
N SER A 9 -23.29 26.75 32.45
CA SER A 9 -22.25 26.17 31.59
C SER A 9 -22.55 24.70 31.31
N PHE A 10 -22.23 24.23 30.12
CA PHE A 10 -22.45 22.84 29.72
C PHE A 10 -21.77 21.84 30.70
N LYS A 11 -20.62 22.21 31.27
CA LYS A 11 -19.94 21.43 32.31
C LYS A 11 -20.74 21.36 33.62
N GLU A 12 -21.39 22.45 34.02
CA GLU A 12 -22.21 22.50 35.24
C GLU A 12 -23.45 21.62 35.10
N GLN A 13 -24.07 21.55 33.92
CA GLN A 13 -25.18 20.63 33.65
C GLN A 13 -24.77 19.15 33.67
N ILE A 14 -23.54 18.83 33.23
CA ILE A 14 -22.99 17.46 33.36
C ILE A 14 -22.75 17.12 34.83
N ILE A 15 -22.08 18.00 35.58
CA ILE A 15 -21.80 17.80 37.01
C ILE A 15 -23.10 17.66 37.81
N GLU A 16 -24.15 18.44 37.51
CA GLU A 16 -25.45 18.32 38.17
C GLU A 16 -26.16 16.99 37.85
N LEU A 17 -25.93 16.41 36.65
CA LEU A 17 -26.44 15.09 36.28
C LEU A 17 -25.67 13.97 36.97
N GLU A 18 -24.34 14.03 37.00
CA GLU A 18 -23.47 13.07 37.71
C GLU A 18 -23.79 13.05 39.22
N LEU A 19 -23.98 14.22 39.83
CA LEU A 19 -24.38 14.33 41.24
C LEU A 19 -25.75 13.68 41.50
N LYS A 20 -26.71 13.84 40.56
CA LYS A 20 -28.02 13.17 40.63
C LYS A 20 -27.91 11.66 40.44
N GLU A 21 -27.01 11.18 39.59
CA GLU A 21 -26.72 9.73 39.50
C GLU A 21 -26.12 9.17 40.78
N GLU A 22 -25.16 9.86 41.41
CA GLU A 22 -24.53 9.37 42.64
C GLU A 22 -25.54 9.31 43.80
N ILE A 23 -26.41 10.34 43.92
CA ILE A 23 -27.51 10.37 44.88
C ILE A 23 -28.54 9.24 44.61
N LYS A 24 -28.82 8.91 43.34
CA LYS A 24 -29.70 7.80 42.96
C LYS A 24 -29.08 6.42 43.26
N LYS A 25 -27.80 6.22 42.92
CA LYS A 25 -27.03 5.00 43.23
C LYS A 25 -27.03 4.73 44.74
N LYS A 26 -26.83 5.76 45.56
CA LYS A 26 -26.92 5.69 47.05
C LYS A 26 -28.33 5.44 47.60
N LYS A 27 -29.38 5.47 46.77
CA LYS A 27 -30.78 5.19 47.17
C LYS A 27 -31.34 3.86 46.63
N GLY A 28 -30.57 3.08 45.89
CA GLY A 28 -30.94 1.71 45.49
C GLY A 28 -32.10 1.58 44.49
N ILE A 29 -32.54 2.67 43.86
CA ILE A 29 -33.67 2.67 42.93
C ILE A 29 -33.26 2.04 41.58
N LYS A 30 -33.79 0.85 41.27
CA LYS A 30 -33.68 0.20 39.96
C LYS A 30 -34.83 0.65 39.03
N GLU A 31 -34.82 1.91 38.64
CA GLU A 31 -35.57 2.38 37.47
C GLU A 31 -34.68 2.25 36.24
N GLU A 32 -35.23 1.79 35.11
CA GLU A 32 -34.53 1.88 33.83
C GLU A 32 -34.24 3.34 33.49
N ILE A 33 -33.02 3.62 33.03
CA ILE A 33 -32.53 4.98 32.80
C ILE A 33 -33.18 5.54 31.53
N GLN A 34 -34.39 6.08 31.68
CA GLN A 34 -35.11 6.72 30.59
C GLN A 34 -34.34 7.98 30.14
N LEU A 35 -33.77 7.92 28.94
CA LEU A 35 -33.11 9.05 28.30
C LEU A 35 -34.02 10.28 28.30
N THR A 36 -33.50 11.41 28.79
CA THR A 36 -34.21 12.69 28.76
C THR A 36 -34.50 13.12 27.32
N SER A 37 -35.48 14.01 27.12
CA SER A 37 -35.85 14.47 25.76
C SER A 37 -34.64 14.95 24.94
N LYS A 38 -33.74 15.73 25.56
CA LYS A 38 -32.49 16.21 24.93
C LYS A 38 -31.51 15.08 24.59
N GLN A 39 -31.41 14.05 25.43
CA GLN A 39 -30.56 12.88 25.15
C GLN A 39 -31.13 12.03 24.01
N LYS A 40 -32.46 11.88 23.92
CA LYS A 40 -33.11 11.21 22.79
C LYS A 40 -32.89 11.97 21.49
N GLU A 41 -33.08 13.29 21.51
CA GLU A 41 -32.83 14.18 20.37
C GLU A 41 -31.36 14.13 19.89
N MET A 42 -30.40 14.22 20.82
CA MET A 42 -28.96 14.11 20.52
C MET A 42 -28.58 12.72 19.98
N LEU A 43 -29.18 11.65 20.51
CA LEU A 43 -28.99 10.29 20.01
C LEU A 43 -29.54 10.15 18.58
N THR A 44 -30.75 10.63 18.29
CA THR A 44 -31.30 10.62 16.93
C THR A 44 -30.48 11.45 15.95
N ALA A 45 -29.93 12.59 16.37
CA ALA A 45 -29.06 13.41 15.53
C ALA A 45 -27.73 12.71 15.18
N GLN A 46 -27.15 11.94 16.13
CA GLN A 46 -25.95 11.14 15.85
C GLN A 46 -26.26 9.89 15.00
N LEU A 47 -27.40 9.22 15.22
CA LEU A 47 -27.82 8.09 14.38
C LEU A 47 -28.11 8.52 12.94
N GLU A 48 -28.72 9.68 12.73
CA GLU A 48 -28.93 10.24 11.39
C GLU A 48 -27.58 10.59 10.71
N LYS A 49 -26.65 11.20 11.45
CA LYS A 49 -25.29 11.46 10.93
C LYS A 49 -24.54 10.16 10.59
N GLU A 50 -24.65 9.14 11.44
CA GLU A 50 -24.07 7.81 11.21
C GLU A 50 -24.66 7.17 9.95
N SER A 51 -25.98 7.18 9.81
CA SER A 51 -26.72 6.71 8.64
C SER A 51 -26.26 7.38 7.34
N GLN A 52 -26.10 8.72 7.36
CA GLN A 52 -25.60 9.48 6.21
C GLN A 52 -24.16 9.10 5.82
N MET A 53 -23.24 9.03 6.79
CA MET A 53 -21.85 8.60 6.54
C MET A 53 -21.79 7.14 6.05
N ARG A 54 -22.59 6.25 6.64
CA ARG A 54 -22.72 4.83 6.26
C ARG A 54 -23.29 4.65 4.85
N LYS A 55 -24.20 5.55 4.43
CA LYS A 55 -24.71 5.59 3.05
C LYS A 55 -23.59 5.99 2.07
N GLN A 56 -22.92 7.12 2.33
CA GLN A 56 -21.81 7.61 1.48
C GLN A 56 -20.68 6.57 1.34
N LEU A 57 -20.35 5.87 2.43
CA LEU A 57 -19.33 4.82 2.43
C LEU A 57 -19.71 3.63 1.53
N LYS A 58 -20.99 3.23 1.50
CA LYS A 58 -21.50 2.17 0.62
C LYS A 58 -21.55 2.60 -0.84
N GLU A 59 -21.90 3.85 -1.11
CA GLU A 59 -21.92 4.41 -2.46
C GLU A 59 -20.50 4.41 -3.06
N LEU A 60 -19.49 4.85 -2.30
CA LEU A 60 -18.08 4.80 -2.68
C LEU A 60 -17.54 3.36 -2.84
N ASP A 61 -17.95 2.43 -1.98
CA ASP A 61 -17.57 1.01 -2.10
C ASP A 61 -18.14 0.37 -3.38
N THR A 62 -19.36 0.74 -3.76
CA THR A 62 -20.04 0.26 -4.97
C THR A 62 -19.40 0.84 -6.24
N GLU A 63 -18.98 2.11 -6.20
CA GLU A 63 -18.22 2.76 -7.28
C GLU A 63 -16.83 2.11 -7.46
N LEU A 64 -16.14 1.83 -6.36
CA LEU A 64 -14.86 1.12 -6.36
C LEU A 64 -15.01 -0.31 -6.93
N GLU A 65 -16.02 -1.06 -6.48
CA GLU A 65 -16.34 -2.39 -7.01
C GLU A 65 -16.60 -2.37 -8.52
N SER A 66 -17.44 -1.44 -8.98
CA SER A 66 -17.78 -1.28 -10.41
C SER A 66 -16.54 -0.95 -11.25
N THR A 67 -15.69 -0.05 -10.74
CA THR A 67 -14.44 0.35 -11.39
C THR A 67 -13.44 -0.81 -11.46
N LEU A 68 -13.31 -1.59 -10.39
CA LEU A 68 -12.43 -2.75 -10.34
C LEU A 68 -12.94 -3.93 -11.19
N GLY A 69 -14.25 -4.10 -11.35
CA GLY A 69 -14.84 -5.07 -12.28
C GLY A 69 -14.50 -4.73 -13.75
N LEU A 70 -14.56 -3.45 -14.13
CA LEU A 70 -14.09 -3.01 -15.44
C LEU A 70 -12.56 -3.21 -15.61
N PHE A 71 -11.78 -2.91 -14.57
CA PHE A 71 -10.33 -3.08 -14.59
C PHE A 71 -9.92 -4.56 -14.71
N ASP A 72 -10.59 -5.48 -14.01
CA ASP A 72 -10.38 -6.93 -14.11
C ASP A 72 -10.69 -7.46 -15.53
N ALA A 73 -11.74 -6.95 -16.19
CA ALA A 73 -12.00 -7.26 -17.59
C ALA A 73 -10.87 -6.78 -18.54
N VAL A 74 -10.22 -5.66 -18.23
CA VAL A 74 -9.05 -5.16 -18.98
C VAL A 74 -7.80 -6.00 -18.67
N LEU A 75 -7.54 -6.35 -17.40
CA LEU A 75 -6.45 -7.25 -16.98
C LEU A 75 -6.54 -8.60 -17.70
N LYS A 76 -7.73 -9.23 -17.71
CA LYS A 76 -7.98 -10.52 -18.36
C LYS A 76 -7.77 -10.51 -19.88
N ARG A 77 -7.97 -9.35 -20.53
CA ARG A 77 -7.65 -9.15 -21.95
C ARG A 77 -6.16 -8.88 -22.19
N ASN A 78 -5.44 -8.42 -21.17
CA ASN A 78 -4.01 -8.06 -21.18
C ASN A 78 -3.54 -7.33 -22.47
N PRO A 79 -4.17 -6.21 -22.88
CA PRO A 79 -3.76 -5.50 -24.09
C PRO A 79 -2.33 -4.94 -23.91
N PRO A 80 -1.45 -4.97 -24.94
CA PRO A 80 -0.03 -4.61 -24.77
C PRO A 80 0.22 -3.22 -24.17
N SER A 81 -0.66 -2.26 -24.47
CA SER A 81 -0.63 -0.89 -23.94
C SER A 81 -0.98 -0.77 -22.46
N LEU A 82 -1.54 -1.79 -21.81
CA LEU A 82 -1.82 -1.79 -20.36
C LEU A 82 -0.54 -1.58 -19.54
N SER A 83 0.56 -2.18 -20.00
CA SER A 83 1.88 -2.12 -19.36
C SER A 83 2.33 -0.68 -19.05
N GLN A 84 2.06 0.29 -19.93
CA GLN A 84 2.47 1.69 -19.75
C GLN A 84 1.75 2.40 -18.59
N TYR A 85 0.58 1.89 -18.17
CA TYR A 85 -0.21 2.47 -17.06
C TYR A 85 0.17 1.86 -15.70
N ILE A 86 0.93 0.76 -15.66
CA ILE A 86 1.25 0.06 -14.40
C ILE A 86 1.96 0.96 -13.37
N PRO A 87 2.92 1.85 -13.72
CA PRO A 87 3.50 2.77 -12.74
C PRO A 87 2.48 3.69 -12.07
N ALA A 88 1.45 4.13 -12.82
CA ALA A 88 0.36 4.96 -12.29
C ALA A 88 -0.62 4.13 -11.45
N LEU A 89 -0.99 2.93 -11.93
CA LEU A 89 -1.87 1.99 -11.21
C LEU A 89 -1.27 1.58 -9.86
N VAL A 90 0.02 1.26 -9.81
CA VAL A 90 0.75 1.02 -8.56
C VAL A 90 0.67 2.27 -7.66
N GLY A 91 0.99 3.45 -8.20
CA GLY A 91 0.90 4.72 -7.46
C GLY A 91 -0.49 5.01 -6.87
N CYS A 92 -1.56 4.62 -7.55
CA CYS A 92 -2.94 4.72 -7.06
C CYS A 92 -3.32 3.60 -6.07
N PHE A 93 -2.78 2.39 -6.21
CA PHE A 93 -3.11 1.25 -5.34
C PHE A 93 -2.41 1.30 -3.99
N LEU A 94 -1.16 1.80 -3.91
CA LEU A 94 -0.42 1.83 -2.63
C LEU A 94 -1.15 2.60 -1.50
N PRO A 95 -1.77 3.78 -1.74
CA PRO A 95 -2.56 4.47 -0.72
C PRO A 95 -3.89 3.76 -0.40
N LEU A 96 -4.53 3.12 -1.38
CA LEU A 96 -5.81 2.42 -1.17
C LEU A 96 -5.64 1.17 -0.30
N LEU A 97 -4.47 0.52 -0.35
CA LEU A 97 -4.08 -0.54 0.58
C LEU A 97 -4.00 -0.07 2.06
N LYS A 98 -4.02 1.25 2.33
CA LYS A 98 -4.10 1.86 3.67
C LYS A 98 -5.51 2.34 4.05
N SER A 99 -6.53 1.95 3.30
CA SER A 99 -7.94 2.19 3.65
C SER A 99 -8.63 0.86 3.98
N PRO A 100 -9.28 0.69 5.15
CA PRO A 100 -9.96 -0.55 5.50
C PRO A 100 -11.17 -0.86 4.60
N LEU A 101 -11.67 0.13 3.85
CA LEU A 101 -12.70 -0.09 2.82
C LEU A 101 -12.08 -0.65 1.53
N ALA A 102 -10.99 -0.04 1.06
CA ALA A 102 -10.45 -0.32 -0.27
C ALA A 102 -9.42 -1.46 -0.29
N ALA A 103 -8.65 -1.65 0.78
CA ALA A 103 -7.59 -2.65 0.85
C ALA A 103 -8.08 -4.09 0.55
N PRO A 104 -9.22 -4.58 1.09
CA PRO A 104 -9.75 -5.90 0.77
C PRO A 104 -10.04 -6.08 -0.73
N ARG A 105 -10.55 -5.03 -1.39
CA ARG A 105 -10.89 -5.03 -2.83
C ARG A 105 -9.67 -4.84 -3.73
N ILE A 106 -8.66 -4.08 -3.29
CA ILE A 106 -7.45 -3.75 -4.07
C ILE A 106 -6.37 -4.84 -4.00
N LYS A 107 -6.35 -5.66 -2.94
CA LYS A 107 -5.37 -6.76 -2.75
C LYS A 107 -5.22 -7.65 -3.99
N ALA A 108 -6.33 -8.17 -4.52
CA ALA A 108 -6.29 -9.07 -5.68
C ALA A 108 -5.91 -8.35 -7.00
N PRO A 109 -6.52 -7.22 -7.39
CA PRO A 109 -6.07 -6.41 -8.53
C PRO A 109 -4.59 -6.03 -8.50
N PHE A 110 -4.01 -5.72 -7.33
CA PHE A 110 -2.58 -5.44 -7.18
C PHE A 110 -1.70 -6.66 -7.50
N LEU A 111 -2.07 -7.84 -6.99
CA LEU A 111 -1.37 -9.09 -7.29
C LEU A 111 -1.50 -9.49 -8.77
N SER A 112 -2.66 -9.23 -9.39
CA SER A 112 -2.89 -9.50 -10.81
C SER A 112 -2.00 -8.68 -11.76
N LEU A 113 -1.48 -7.52 -11.34
CA LEU A 113 -0.57 -6.69 -12.16
C LEU A 113 0.68 -7.45 -12.64
N VAL A 114 1.14 -8.45 -11.87
CA VAL A 114 2.25 -9.34 -12.21
C VAL A 114 2.07 -9.95 -13.61
N SER A 115 0.84 -10.38 -13.93
CA SER A 115 0.52 -11.05 -15.20
C SER A 115 0.66 -10.15 -16.44
N CYS A 116 0.66 -8.83 -16.24
CA CYS A 116 0.75 -7.80 -17.28
C CYS A 116 2.17 -7.24 -17.48
N VAL A 117 3.12 -7.56 -16.59
CA VAL A 117 4.48 -6.99 -16.63
C VAL A 117 5.60 -8.01 -16.58
N MET A 118 5.40 -9.16 -15.93
CA MET A 118 6.42 -10.21 -15.86
C MET A 118 6.32 -11.16 -17.06
N PRO A 119 7.43 -11.47 -17.75
CA PRO A 119 7.48 -12.59 -18.70
C PRO A 119 7.20 -13.90 -17.97
N ASP A 120 6.75 -14.94 -18.68
CA ASP A 120 6.26 -16.18 -18.07
C ASP A 120 7.25 -16.82 -17.06
N HIS A 121 8.55 -16.81 -17.38
CA HIS A 121 9.59 -17.34 -16.49
C HIS A 121 9.80 -16.53 -15.19
N LEU A 122 9.35 -15.27 -15.11
CA LEU A 122 9.37 -14.44 -13.90
C LEU A 122 8.02 -14.28 -13.22
N LYS A 123 6.90 -14.83 -13.75
CA LYS A 123 5.57 -14.63 -13.15
C LYS A 123 5.51 -15.14 -11.70
N THR A 124 6.04 -16.32 -11.42
CA THR A 124 6.12 -16.86 -10.04
C THR A 124 6.94 -15.95 -9.13
N PHE A 125 8.10 -15.46 -9.59
CA PHE A 125 8.92 -14.52 -8.82
C PHE A 125 8.19 -13.19 -8.55
N GLY A 126 7.52 -12.63 -9.55
CA GLY A 126 6.73 -11.40 -9.40
C GLY A 126 5.57 -11.54 -8.42
N THR A 127 4.88 -12.69 -8.41
CA THR A 127 3.85 -13.02 -7.42
C THR A 127 4.44 -13.04 -6.01
N VAL A 128 5.54 -13.78 -5.80
CA VAL A 128 6.23 -13.83 -4.49
C VAL A 128 6.66 -12.43 -4.06
N ALA A 129 7.27 -11.64 -4.96
CA ALA A 129 7.69 -10.28 -4.67
C ALA A 129 6.51 -9.38 -4.27
N SER A 130 5.37 -9.47 -4.99
CA SER A 130 4.17 -8.68 -4.68
C SER A 130 3.51 -9.08 -3.35
N HIS A 131 3.50 -10.38 -2.99
CA HIS A 131 3.06 -10.83 -1.67
C HIS A 131 3.98 -10.34 -0.54
N VAL A 132 5.31 -10.36 -0.74
CA VAL A 132 6.27 -9.79 0.23
C VAL A 132 6.13 -8.26 0.32
N THR A 133 5.87 -7.55 -0.78
CA THR A 133 5.50 -6.12 -0.78
C THR A 133 4.28 -5.87 0.11
N LEU A 134 3.21 -6.65 -0.03
CA LEU A 134 2.02 -6.51 0.81
C LEU A 134 2.32 -6.78 2.30
N ARG A 135 3.10 -7.82 2.61
CA ARG A 135 3.50 -8.14 4.00
C ARG A 135 4.34 -7.02 4.64
N MET A 136 5.26 -6.42 3.89
CA MET A 136 6.01 -5.23 4.33
C MET A 136 5.09 -4.03 4.53
N MET A 137 4.21 -3.76 3.57
CA MET A 137 3.31 -2.61 3.62
C MET A 137 2.27 -2.66 4.73
N LYS A 138 1.87 -3.86 5.21
CA LYS A 138 0.83 -4.06 6.23
C LYS A 138 -0.49 -3.34 5.85
N PRO A 139 -1.21 -3.84 4.84
CA PRO A 139 -2.47 -3.23 4.41
C PRO A 139 -3.56 -3.38 5.47
N GLU A 140 -4.60 -2.55 5.37
CA GLU A 140 -5.79 -2.60 6.23
C GLU A 140 -6.76 -3.75 5.80
N CYS A 141 -6.22 -4.94 5.55
CA CYS A 141 -6.97 -6.14 5.19
C CYS A 141 -6.14 -7.42 5.44
N ASP A 142 -6.82 -8.53 5.70
CA ASP A 142 -6.16 -9.82 5.95
C ASP A 142 -5.34 -10.29 4.76
N LEU A 143 -4.13 -10.80 5.03
CA LEU A 143 -3.28 -11.47 4.05
C LEU A 143 -3.51 -12.98 4.11
N ASP A 144 -3.27 -13.66 3.00
CA ASP A 144 -3.38 -15.12 2.90
C ASP A 144 -2.29 -15.79 3.74
N GLU A 145 -2.70 -16.60 4.72
CA GLU A 145 -1.82 -17.27 5.68
C GLU A 145 -0.74 -18.14 5.01
N SER A 146 -1.02 -18.71 3.83
CA SER A 146 -0.05 -19.53 3.09
C SER A 146 1.20 -18.72 2.67
N TRP A 147 1.06 -17.42 2.47
CA TRP A 147 2.16 -16.50 2.15
C TRP A 147 2.86 -15.92 3.38
N CYS A 148 2.35 -16.23 4.58
CA CYS A 148 2.86 -15.77 5.88
C CYS A 148 3.66 -16.84 6.65
N GLN A 149 3.79 -18.06 6.11
CA GLN A 149 4.49 -19.19 6.76
C GLN A 149 6.02 -18.98 6.88
N GLU A 150 6.62 -18.33 5.89
CA GLU A 150 8.04 -17.90 5.94
C GLU A 150 8.16 -16.59 6.71
N ASP A 151 9.18 -16.43 7.58
CA ASP A 151 9.43 -15.18 8.28
C ASP A 151 9.67 -14.00 7.32
N LEU A 152 9.26 -12.77 7.72
CA LEU A 152 9.27 -11.62 6.83
C LEU A 152 10.70 -11.16 6.46
N PRO A 153 11.62 -10.91 7.42
CA PRO A 153 13.05 -10.77 7.14
C PRO A 153 13.63 -11.83 6.20
N THR A 154 13.31 -13.11 6.38
CA THR A 154 13.79 -14.18 5.48
C THR A 154 13.22 -14.02 4.06
N ALA A 155 11.91 -13.83 3.95
CA ALA A 155 11.23 -13.66 2.66
C ALA A 155 11.72 -12.41 1.89
N VAL A 156 11.98 -11.30 2.60
CA VAL A 156 12.56 -10.07 2.04
C VAL A 156 13.98 -10.33 1.54
N ASN A 157 14.87 -10.88 2.36
CA ASN A 157 16.24 -11.20 1.96
C ASN A 157 16.27 -12.11 0.72
N ARG A 158 15.41 -13.14 0.69
CA ARG A 158 15.28 -14.07 -0.43
C ARG A 158 14.79 -13.39 -1.72
N VAL A 159 13.78 -12.51 -1.65
CA VAL A 159 13.29 -11.77 -2.82
C VAL A 159 14.32 -10.76 -3.33
N ILE A 160 14.98 -10.00 -2.44
CA ILE A 160 16.02 -9.05 -2.85
C ILE A 160 17.24 -9.77 -3.43
N GLY A 161 17.67 -10.89 -2.84
CA GLY A 161 18.77 -11.70 -3.37
C GLY A 161 18.48 -12.26 -4.76
N LEU A 162 17.28 -12.78 -4.99
CA LEU A 162 16.85 -13.22 -6.33
C LEU A 162 16.79 -12.06 -7.33
N LEU A 163 16.24 -10.92 -6.93
CA LEU A 163 16.16 -9.73 -7.79
C LEU A 163 17.55 -9.18 -8.15
N HIS A 164 18.47 -9.20 -7.20
CA HIS A 164 19.87 -8.81 -7.40
C HIS A 164 20.54 -9.72 -8.43
N THR A 165 20.52 -11.04 -8.20
CA THR A 165 21.06 -12.05 -9.13
C THR A 165 20.48 -11.95 -10.53
N HIS A 166 19.18 -11.66 -10.68
CA HIS A 166 18.55 -11.52 -12.00
C HIS A 166 18.85 -10.19 -12.71
N THR A 167 19.19 -9.10 -12.00
CA THR A 167 19.23 -7.75 -12.60
C THR A 167 20.57 -7.03 -12.50
N VAL A 168 21.50 -7.49 -11.66
CA VAL A 168 22.80 -6.82 -11.44
C VAL A 168 23.94 -7.63 -12.10
N PRO A 169 24.67 -7.04 -13.07
CA PRO A 169 25.82 -7.68 -13.72
C PRO A 169 26.95 -8.11 -12.76
N THR A 170 26.90 -9.38 -12.37
CA THR A 170 28.05 -10.11 -11.81
C THR A 170 28.97 -10.55 -12.96
N ARG A 171 30.27 -10.79 -12.70
CA ARG A 171 31.26 -11.14 -13.74
C ARG A 171 30.94 -12.47 -14.43
N ILE A 172 30.30 -12.40 -15.59
CA ILE A 172 29.77 -13.56 -16.34
C ILE A 172 30.89 -14.49 -16.81
N THR A 173 30.77 -15.78 -16.49
CA THR A 173 31.52 -16.87 -17.12
C THR A 173 31.00 -17.13 -18.54
N LYS A 174 31.90 -17.16 -19.55
CA LYS A 174 31.53 -17.30 -20.97
C LYS A 174 30.62 -18.51 -21.22
N GLY A 175 29.34 -18.27 -21.49
CA GLY A 175 28.37 -19.30 -21.90
C GLY A 175 26.95 -19.10 -21.36
N GLU A 176 26.78 -18.32 -20.29
CA GLU A 176 25.47 -18.09 -19.67
C GLU A 176 24.78 -16.82 -20.21
N GLU A 177 23.45 -16.82 -20.26
CA GLU A 177 22.66 -15.61 -20.51
C GLU A 177 22.84 -14.65 -19.32
N GLY A 178 23.34 -13.44 -19.59
CA GLY A 178 23.64 -12.47 -18.56
C GLY A 178 22.39 -11.94 -17.83
N PRO A 179 22.52 -11.43 -16.59
CA PRO A 179 21.41 -10.86 -15.85
C PRO A 179 20.75 -9.72 -16.64
N MET A 180 19.45 -9.84 -16.86
CA MET A 180 18.65 -8.94 -17.67
C MET A 180 17.80 -8.03 -16.76
N PRO A 181 18.01 -6.70 -16.80
CA PRO A 181 17.21 -5.75 -16.03
C PRO A 181 15.71 -5.87 -16.34
N LEU A 182 14.86 -5.58 -15.35
CA LEU A 182 13.41 -5.61 -15.52
C LEU A 182 12.96 -4.49 -16.46
N SER A 183 11.89 -4.76 -17.22
CA SER A 183 11.17 -3.73 -17.97
C SER A 183 10.70 -2.61 -17.01
N ALA A 184 10.65 -1.36 -17.48
CA ALA A 184 10.22 -0.23 -16.67
C ALA A 184 8.89 -0.46 -15.88
N PRO A 185 7.83 -1.07 -16.44
CA PRO A 185 6.63 -1.36 -15.66
C PRO A 185 6.80 -2.53 -14.68
N ALA A 186 7.60 -3.55 -15.00
CA ALA A 186 7.93 -4.63 -14.06
C ALA A 186 8.76 -4.11 -12.87
N PHE A 187 9.74 -3.24 -13.14
CA PHE A 187 10.49 -2.53 -12.10
C PHE A 187 9.55 -1.68 -11.24
N SER A 188 8.58 -0.96 -11.84
CA SER A 188 7.61 -0.15 -11.07
C SER A 188 6.73 -0.95 -10.11
N LEU A 189 6.51 -2.26 -10.37
CA LEU A 189 5.74 -3.14 -9.51
C LEU A 189 6.56 -3.66 -8.29
N VAL A 190 7.87 -3.85 -8.45
CA VAL A 190 8.77 -4.29 -7.36
C VAL A 190 9.44 -3.14 -6.61
N PHE A 191 9.53 -1.95 -7.21
CA PHE A 191 10.09 -0.74 -6.58
C PHE A 191 9.48 -0.37 -5.21
N PRO A 192 8.17 -0.58 -4.93
CA PRO A 192 7.62 -0.36 -3.60
C PRO A 192 8.31 -1.21 -2.52
N LEU A 193 8.66 -2.47 -2.79
CA LEU A 193 9.43 -3.30 -1.87
C LEU A 193 10.83 -2.72 -1.64
N LEU A 194 11.53 -2.34 -2.72
CA LEU A 194 12.86 -1.73 -2.64
C LEU A 194 12.85 -0.46 -1.76
N LYS A 195 11.84 0.39 -1.96
CA LYS A 195 11.62 1.60 -1.16
C LYS A 195 11.32 1.28 0.30
N MET A 196 10.48 0.29 0.60
CA MET A 196 10.18 -0.10 1.98
C MET A 196 11.42 -0.65 2.68
N VAL A 197 12.23 -1.49 2.03
CA VAL A 197 13.49 -1.99 2.59
C VAL A 197 14.44 -0.84 2.94
N LEU A 198 14.63 0.15 2.05
CA LEU A 198 15.49 1.31 2.34
C LEU A 198 14.94 2.30 3.38
N LEU A 199 13.64 2.22 3.74
CA LEU A 199 13.02 3.12 4.72
C LEU A 199 12.76 2.48 6.08
N GLU A 200 12.57 1.16 6.15
CA GLU A 200 12.30 0.43 7.40
C GLU A 200 13.52 -0.35 7.94
N THR A 201 14.56 -0.57 7.13
CA THR A 201 15.77 -1.29 7.58
C THR A 201 16.71 -0.36 8.35
N THR A 202 17.07 -0.76 9.57
CA THR A 202 18.08 -0.08 10.41
C THR A 202 19.50 -0.51 10.05
N ASN A 203 20.44 0.43 9.93
CA ASN A 203 21.87 0.11 9.72
C ASN A 203 22.55 -0.26 11.06
N ASP A 204 22.16 -1.38 11.65
CA ASP A 204 22.66 -1.86 12.95
C ASP A 204 23.45 -3.18 12.87
N SER A 205 23.58 -3.76 11.66
CA SER A 205 24.19 -5.07 11.43
C SER A 205 24.65 -5.20 9.97
N GLU A 206 25.77 -5.90 9.77
CA GLU A 206 26.42 -6.06 8.44
C GLU A 206 25.48 -6.73 7.41
N GLU A 207 24.66 -7.70 7.84
CA GLU A 207 23.66 -8.37 7.00
C GLU A 207 22.60 -7.38 6.44
N LYS A 208 22.18 -6.41 7.25
CA LYS A 208 21.23 -5.36 6.84
C LYS A 208 21.88 -4.33 5.94
N GLU A 209 23.14 -3.99 6.19
CA GLU A 209 23.91 -3.12 5.30
C GLU A 209 24.08 -3.77 3.92
N GLU A 210 24.44 -5.05 3.87
CA GLU A 210 24.55 -5.82 2.62
C GLU A 210 23.20 -5.90 1.87
N LEU A 211 22.08 -6.08 2.59
CA LEU A 211 20.73 -6.05 2.03
C LEU A 211 20.42 -4.69 1.39
N MET A 212 20.72 -3.58 2.06
CA MET A 212 20.52 -2.23 1.52
C MET A 212 21.44 -1.96 0.32
N VAL A 213 22.69 -2.41 0.36
CA VAL A 213 23.63 -2.32 -0.78
C VAL A 213 23.10 -3.08 -2.00
N LYS A 214 22.55 -4.29 -1.83
CA LYS A 214 21.89 -5.04 -2.91
C LYS A 214 20.72 -4.25 -3.50
N VAL A 215 19.86 -3.64 -2.68
CA VAL A 215 18.76 -2.78 -3.15
C VAL A 215 19.28 -1.56 -3.93
N LEU A 216 20.29 -0.86 -3.42
CA LEU A 216 20.88 0.31 -4.09
C LEU A 216 21.50 -0.06 -5.44
N GLN A 217 22.17 -1.22 -5.55
CA GLN A 217 22.71 -1.73 -6.81
C GLN A 217 21.60 -2.04 -7.82
N ILE A 218 20.52 -2.70 -7.41
CA ILE A 218 19.33 -2.95 -8.25
C ILE A 218 18.77 -1.61 -8.77
N ILE A 219 18.57 -0.61 -7.90
CA ILE A 219 18.04 0.71 -8.31
C ILE A 219 19.01 1.42 -9.27
N THR A 220 20.31 1.33 -9.02
CA THR A 220 21.36 1.97 -9.84
C THR A 220 21.32 1.45 -11.29
N VAL A 221 21.23 0.13 -11.50
CA VAL A 221 21.12 -0.45 -12.84
C VAL A 221 19.89 0.07 -13.58
N HIS A 222 18.71 0.04 -12.95
CA HIS A 222 17.47 0.47 -13.60
C HIS A 222 17.40 1.99 -13.84
N ALA A 223 18.13 2.80 -13.05
CA ALA A 223 18.32 4.23 -13.32
C ALA A 223 19.26 4.46 -14.52
N GLN A 224 20.35 3.70 -14.62
CA GLN A 224 21.35 3.82 -15.69
C GLN A 224 20.82 3.43 -17.07
N LEU A 225 19.79 2.57 -17.16
CA LEU A 225 19.11 2.23 -18.43
C LEU A 225 18.63 3.44 -19.23
N ARG A 226 18.39 4.60 -18.59
CA ARG A 226 18.00 5.86 -19.26
C ARG A 226 19.18 6.76 -19.62
N SER A 227 20.39 6.41 -19.17
CA SER A 227 21.63 7.10 -19.50
C SER A 227 22.35 6.44 -20.68
N SER A 228 22.19 5.13 -20.87
CA SER A 228 22.88 4.35 -21.91
C SER A 228 22.51 4.73 -23.35
N THR A 229 21.37 5.40 -23.57
CA THR A 229 20.84 5.70 -24.91
C THR A 229 21.53 6.86 -25.64
N ASN A 230 22.75 7.26 -25.23
CA ASN A 230 23.41 8.47 -25.70
C ASN A 230 24.87 8.28 -26.18
N ASP A 231 25.46 7.07 -26.05
CA ASP A 231 26.89 6.82 -26.32
C ASP A 231 27.18 5.88 -27.51
N GLU A 232 26.20 5.57 -28.36
CA GLU A 232 26.41 4.82 -29.62
C GLU A 232 25.90 5.56 -30.86
N ASN A 233 26.62 6.62 -31.29
CA ASN A 233 26.89 6.92 -32.71
C ASN A 233 27.86 8.11 -32.92
N TRP A 234 29.15 7.90 -32.65
CA TRP A 234 30.25 8.59 -33.35
C TRP A 234 31.48 7.69 -33.41
N LEU A 235 31.36 6.59 -34.16
CA LEU A 235 32.46 6.18 -35.01
C LEU A 235 32.51 7.17 -36.18
N VAL A 236 33.07 8.34 -35.90
CA VAL A 236 33.59 9.22 -36.95
C VAL A 236 34.85 8.43 -37.39
N ASP A 237 34.91 8.08 -38.67
CA ASP A 237 36.02 7.34 -39.29
C ASP A 237 36.89 8.30 -40.12
N GLU A 238 38.16 7.97 -40.31
CA GLU A 238 39.20 8.85 -40.89
C GLU A 238 39.49 10.12 -40.01
N VAL A 239 40.70 10.66 -39.94
CA VAL A 239 41.69 10.85 -41.00
C VAL A 239 43.09 10.38 -40.61
N LYS A 240 43.68 9.52 -41.46
CA LYS A 240 45.12 9.48 -41.68
C LYS A 240 45.46 10.40 -42.84
N PHE A 241 46.27 11.43 -42.59
CA PHE A 241 47.13 12.01 -43.62
C PHE A 241 48.58 12.06 -43.11
N LEU A 242 49.49 12.04 -44.07
CA LEU A 242 50.93 11.76 -43.98
C LEU A 242 51.68 12.60 -42.94
#